data_AF-A0A959IX50-F1
#
_entry.id   AF-A0A959IX50-F1
#
_cell.length_a   1.000
_cell.length_b   1.000
_cell.length_c   1.000
_cell.angle_alpha   90.00
_cell.angle_beta   90.00
_cell.angle_gamma   90.00
#
_symmetry.space_group_name_H-M   'P 1'
#
loop_
_entity.id
_entity.type
_entity.pdbx_description
1 polymer ?
#
loop_
_entity_poly.entity_id
_entity_poly.type
_entity_poly.pdbx_seq_one_letter_code
_entity_poly.pdbx_strand_id
1 'polypeptide(L)'
;LEHYILTYDEAGHSWVFNGVEYSEMVNGDISEGVIADLDIYSNEIRHFSEAPDGRIVIGNGSSSLDIYDQGTWTHLSTPLDTFSTAWNFINDLAYDDEGRLWMTTNHGLFILEGDSWTHLTAENSDFPLSYAFKLSIGLNGQVAISSGNEIGFFDGSNWTHYTPSNSPLTEESLKGILVDNNGVLWASTFDQALHRVEAGNWQTYTSYNSMLPSDFWAGYNMHADANGNVWIPLGSWGALRIKPDNTWTIFNAGTPLEGTFVQRIKTGTDGNIYFQTNMFEQWNGAQEWTHFDQSNTPLPSYLSAMFVDSQNRLWCGTTQGVFVRGELDIVNGTLQPAAWSAPRITAFPNPGTDVLNLDFRQALEKKGIVRVFDMSGKILQTTALPAGAQKQQLDVKALPSGFYYIQVEAFGQQHTIPWVKQ
;
A
#
# COMPACT_ATOMS: atom_id res chain seq x y z
N LEU A 1 13.70 28.17 16.91
CA LEU A 1 13.00 27.67 18.12
C LEU A 1 11.82 26.88 17.59
N GLU A 2 12.10 25.67 17.14
CA GLU A 2 11.07 24.74 16.66
C GLU A 2 10.35 24.18 17.90
N HIS A 3 9.02 24.17 17.84
CA HIS A 3 8.19 23.68 18.95
C HIS A 3 8.21 22.15 18.95
N TYR A 4 9.24 21.56 19.55
CA TYR A 4 9.18 20.18 20.02
C TYR A 4 8.19 20.13 21.19
N ILE A 5 7.08 19.43 21.02
CA ILE A 5 6.24 19.06 22.16
C ILE A 5 6.84 17.75 22.68
N LEU A 6 7.51 17.82 23.84
CA LEU A 6 7.82 16.64 24.63
C LEU A 6 6.64 16.42 25.56
N THR A 7 5.95 15.30 25.39
CA THR A 7 4.91 14.86 26.33
C THR A 7 5.30 13.53 26.93
N TYR A 8 4.89 13.36 28.18
CA TYR A 8 5.08 12.16 28.99
C TYR A 8 3.67 11.65 29.33
N ASP A 9 3.44 10.35 29.19
CA ASP A 9 2.25 9.74 29.75
C ASP A 9 2.53 9.17 31.15
N GLU A 10 1.46 8.73 31.83
CA GLU A 10 1.56 8.14 33.18
C GLU A 10 2.29 6.78 33.18
N ALA A 11 2.59 6.21 32.01
CA ALA A 11 3.33 4.96 31.83
C ALA A 11 4.85 5.16 31.62
N GLY A 12 5.31 6.41 31.46
CA GLY A 12 6.72 6.76 31.31
C GLY A 12 7.24 6.79 29.88
N HIS A 13 6.34 6.80 28.88
CA HIS A 13 6.74 6.96 27.48
C HIS A 13 7.18 8.40 27.20
N SER A 14 8.06 8.56 26.21
CA SER A 14 8.50 9.88 25.74
C SER A 14 8.25 10.01 24.25
N TRP A 15 7.58 11.12 23.90
CA TRP A 15 7.13 11.41 22.55
C TRP A 15 7.84 12.65 22.02
N VAL A 16 8.37 12.58 20.81
CA VAL A 16 8.93 13.74 20.10
C VAL A 16 8.09 14.04 18.87
N PHE A 17 7.51 15.23 18.84
CA PHE A 17 6.69 15.71 17.73
C PHE A 17 7.43 16.75 16.89
N ASN A 18 7.48 16.55 15.57
CA ASN A 18 7.85 17.61 14.61
C ASN A 18 6.83 17.76 13.46
N GLY A 19 5.54 17.66 13.80
CA GLY A 19 4.42 17.94 12.89
C GLY A 19 4.20 16.96 11.72
N VAL A 20 5.17 16.11 11.39
CA VAL A 20 5.17 15.18 10.24
C VAL A 20 5.76 13.80 10.58
N GLU A 21 6.53 13.73 11.66
CA GLU A 21 7.17 12.52 12.18
C GLU A 21 6.84 12.43 13.68
N TYR A 22 6.69 11.20 14.16
CA TYR A 22 6.77 10.92 15.58
C TYR A 22 7.82 9.83 15.84
N SER A 23 8.44 9.93 17.00
CA SER A 23 9.27 8.88 17.58
C SER A 23 8.73 8.59 18.98
N GLU A 24 8.43 7.32 19.24
CA GLU A 24 8.05 6.80 20.56
C GLU A 24 9.25 6.08 21.18
N MET A 25 9.45 6.20 22.50
CA MET A 25 10.35 5.32 23.27
C MET A 25 9.55 4.53 24.31
N VAL A 26 9.55 3.19 24.21
CA VAL A 26 8.99 2.25 25.21
C VAL A 26 10.05 1.23 25.59
N ASN A 27 10.51 1.22 26.85
CA ASN A 27 11.47 0.22 27.36
C ASN A 27 12.78 0.01 26.57
N GLY A 28 13.16 0.96 25.71
CA GLY A 28 14.34 0.87 24.84
C GLY A 28 14.04 0.51 23.38
N ASP A 29 12.79 0.15 23.07
CA ASP A 29 12.30 0.00 21.70
C ASP A 29 11.72 1.34 21.23
N ILE A 30 12.08 1.73 20.01
CA ILE A 30 11.60 2.97 19.39
C ILE A 30 10.74 2.62 18.18
N SER A 31 9.62 3.31 18.04
CA SER A 31 8.79 3.25 16.85
C SER A 31 8.77 4.63 16.19
N GLU A 32 9.03 4.67 14.88
CA GLU A 32 8.90 5.89 14.07
C GLU A 32 7.74 5.72 13.09
N GLY A 33 7.06 6.82 12.79
CA GLY A 33 6.12 6.87 11.67
C GLY A 33 5.98 8.26 11.08
N VAL A 34 5.73 8.30 9.77
CA VAL A 34 5.48 9.51 8.99
C VAL A 34 3.98 9.68 8.84
N ILE A 35 3.44 10.86 9.14
CA ILE A 35 2.13 11.30 8.63
C ILE A 35 2.43 12.07 7.35
N ALA A 36 2.28 11.42 6.19
CA ALA A 36 2.57 12.06 4.91
C ALA A 36 1.47 13.08 4.57
N ASP A 37 1.58 14.29 5.11
CA ASP A 37 0.85 15.44 4.58
C ASP A 37 1.80 16.18 3.62
N LEU A 38 1.64 15.97 2.30
CA LEU A 38 1.82 16.95 1.20
C LEU A 38 2.00 16.37 -0.22
N ASP A 39 2.33 15.09 -0.42
CA ASP A 39 2.67 14.54 -1.76
C ASP A 39 1.90 13.27 -2.16
N ILE A 40 0.76 12.97 -1.51
CA ILE A 40 -0.18 11.92 -1.98
C ILE A 40 -1.41 12.57 -2.61
N TYR A 41 -1.91 12.01 -3.71
CA TYR A 41 -2.98 12.64 -4.48
C TYR A 41 -4.32 12.65 -3.73
N SER A 42 -4.54 11.68 -2.83
CA SER A 42 -5.74 11.62 -1.98
C SER A 42 -5.50 10.84 -0.67
N ASN A 43 -6.15 11.27 0.40
CA ASN A 43 -6.15 10.60 1.71
C ASN A 43 -7.12 9.39 1.76
N GLU A 44 -7.88 9.11 0.70
CA GLU A 44 -8.71 7.90 0.61
C GLU A 44 -7.87 6.69 0.21
N ILE A 45 -7.03 6.20 1.10
CA ILE A 45 -6.16 5.05 0.82
C ILE A 45 -6.97 3.75 0.85
N ARG A 46 -6.97 2.99 -0.24
CA ARG A 46 -7.78 1.75 -0.35
C ARG A 46 -6.95 0.49 -0.58
N HIS A 47 -5.85 0.61 -1.32
CA HIS A 47 -5.02 -0.53 -1.71
C HIS A 47 -3.54 -0.17 -1.66
N PHE A 48 -2.72 -1.15 -1.33
CA PHE A 48 -1.27 -1.08 -1.45
C PHE A 48 -0.81 -2.32 -2.22
N SER A 49 0.23 -2.17 -3.01
CA SER A 49 0.97 -3.30 -3.57
C SER A 49 2.44 -2.93 -3.72
N GLU A 50 3.31 -3.89 -3.48
CA GLU A 50 4.74 -3.75 -3.65
C GLU A 50 5.16 -4.33 -5.01
N ALA A 51 5.93 -3.56 -5.75
CA ALA A 51 6.59 -4.00 -6.98
C ALA A 51 7.81 -4.88 -6.66
N PRO A 52 8.24 -5.75 -7.58
CA PRO A 52 9.44 -6.59 -7.38
C PRO A 52 10.75 -5.81 -7.09
N ASP A 53 10.80 -4.52 -7.42
CA ASP A 53 11.92 -3.62 -7.14
C ASP A 53 11.81 -2.88 -5.77
N GLY A 54 10.78 -3.19 -4.97
CA GLY A 54 10.55 -2.64 -3.65
C GLY A 54 9.76 -1.33 -3.62
N ARG A 55 9.30 -0.83 -4.79
CA ARG A 55 8.41 0.34 -4.83
C ARG A 55 7.02 -0.01 -4.29
N ILE A 56 6.43 0.89 -3.52
CA ILE A 56 5.07 0.72 -3.00
C ILE A 56 4.11 1.56 -3.84
N VAL A 57 3.16 0.92 -4.50
CA VAL A 57 2.07 1.58 -5.20
C VAL A 57 0.85 1.63 -4.32
N ILE A 58 0.20 2.79 -4.31
CA ILE A 58 -0.96 3.08 -3.50
C ILE A 58 -2.12 3.44 -4.40
N GLY A 59 -3.18 2.65 -4.27
CA GLY A 59 -4.49 2.93 -4.85
C GLY A 59 -5.25 3.84 -3.90
N ASN A 60 -5.42 5.08 -4.33
CA ASN A 60 -6.21 6.07 -3.61
C ASN A 60 -7.65 6.15 -4.21
N GLY A 61 -8.59 6.83 -3.55
CA GLY A 61 -9.98 6.95 -4.00
C GLY A 61 -10.19 7.72 -5.32
N SER A 62 -9.12 8.07 -6.03
CA SER A 62 -9.14 8.79 -7.31
C SER A 62 -8.72 7.89 -8.48
N SER A 63 -8.66 8.46 -9.68
CA SER A 63 -8.16 7.80 -10.90
C SER A 63 -6.63 7.83 -11.02
N SER A 64 -5.90 8.06 -9.94
CA SER A 64 -4.44 8.14 -9.93
C SER A 64 -3.84 7.14 -8.95
N LEU A 65 -2.55 6.85 -9.14
CA LEU A 65 -1.76 6.03 -8.25
C LEU A 65 -0.63 6.87 -7.65
N ASP A 66 -0.39 6.71 -6.36
CA ASP A 66 0.80 7.25 -5.71
C ASP A 66 1.86 6.14 -5.64
N ILE A 67 3.11 6.47 -5.93
CA ILE A 67 4.24 5.54 -5.90
C ILE A 67 5.25 6.07 -4.89
N TYR A 68 5.56 5.25 -3.91
CA TYR A 68 6.65 5.45 -2.97
C TYR A 68 7.87 4.64 -3.41
N ASP A 69 9.00 5.31 -3.56
CA ASP A 69 10.30 4.71 -3.86
C ASP A 69 11.37 5.36 -2.97
N GLN A 70 11.88 4.60 -2.00
CA GLN A 70 13.01 4.98 -1.13
C GLN A 70 12.93 6.42 -0.59
N GLY A 71 11.77 6.79 -0.04
CA GLY A 71 11.54 8.12 0.55
C GLY A 71 11.01 9.18 -0.43
N THR A 72 10.91 8.85 -1.72
CA THR A 72 10.38 9.74 -2.76
C THR A 72 8.96 9.33 -3.13
N TRP A 73 8.07 10.32 -3.24
CA TRP A 73 6.70 10.14 -3.73
C TRP A 73 6.61 10.64 -5.16
N THR A 74 5.97 9.85 -6.02
CA THR A 74 5.63 10.23 -7.39
C THR A 74 4.18 9.86 -7.69
N HIS A 75 3.58 10.55 -8.65
CA HIS A 75 2.22 10.27 -9.09
C HIS A 75 2.25 9.64 -10.47
N LEU A 76 1.45 8.59 -10.64
CA LEU A 76 1.23 7.95 -11.92
C LEU A 76 -0.23 8.18 -12.35
N SER A 77 -0.39 8.91 -13.45
CA SER A 77 -1.68 9.02 -14.14
C SER A 77 -2.08 7.66 -14.70
N THR A 78 -3.35 7.30 -14.52
CA THR A 78 -3.90 6.08 -15.10
C THR A 78 -4.79 6.42 -16.30
N PRO A 79 -5.03 5.49 -17.24
CA PRO A 79 -5.92 5.70 -18.38
C PRO A 79 -7.37 5.98 -17.99
N LEU A 80 -7.73 5.87 -16.71
CA LEU A 80 -9.05 6.20 -16.21
C LEU A 80 -9.40 7.68 -16.39
N ASP A 81 -8.41 8.56 -16.51
CA ASP A 81 -8.60 9.98 -16.83
C ASP A 81 -9.25 10.22 -18.21
N THR A 82 -9.16 9.26 -19.12
CA THR A 82 -9.79 9.32 -20.45
C THR A 82 -11.29 9.04 -20.43
N PHE A 83 -11.84 8.48 -19.34
CA PHE A 83 -13.25 8.15 -19.23
C PHE A 83 -14.05 9.37 -18.72
N SER A 84 -15.09 9.76 -19.46
CA SER A 84 -15.90 10.94 -19.16
C SER A 84 -16.95 10.74 -18.05
N THR A 85 -16.87 9.65 -17.29
CA THR A 85 -17.85 9.32 -16.24
C THR A 85 -17.33 9.71 -14.87
N ALA A 86 -18.24 10.02 -13.94
CA ALA A 86 -17.89 10.40 -12.58
C ALA A 86 -17.42 9.23 -11.68
N TRP A 87 -17.36 8.00 -12.20
CA TRP A 87 -17.19 6.76 -11.43
C TRP A 87 -15.93 5.98 -11.82
N ASN A 88 -14.80 6.68 -11.86
CA ASN A 88 -13.48 6.12 -12.21
C ASN A 88 -12.78 5.53 -10.99
N PHE A 89 -13.32 4.43 -10.46
CA PHE A 89 -12.77 3.79 -9.27
C PHE A 89 -11.79 2.67 -9.62
N ILE A 90 -10.65 2.71 -8.93
CA ILE A 90 -9.75 1.58 -8.78
C ILE A 90 -10.31 0.70 -7.65
N ASN A 91 -10.69 -0.54 -7.98
CA ASN A 91 -11.33 -1.48 -7.06
C ASN A 91 -10.34 -2.43 -6.38
N ASP A 92 -9.22 -2.69 -7.03
CA ASP A 92 -8.09 -3.44 -6.50
C ASP A 92 -6.86 -3.29 -7.40
N LEU A 93 -5.68 -3.54 -6.83
CA LEU A 93 -4.42 -3.57 -7.58
C LEU A 93 -3.44 -4.58 -7.00
N ALA A 94 -2.60 -5.15 -7.86
CA ALA A 94 -1.50 -6.01 -7.45
C ALA A 94 -0.42 -6.07 -8.53
N TYR A 95 0.84 -6.13 -8.12
CA TYR A 95 1.93 -6.56 -8.98
C TYR A 95 1.96 -8.08 -9.09
N ASP A 96 2.41 -8.55 -10.26
CA ASP A 96 2.87 -9.91 -10.43
C ASP A 96 4.40 -10.03 -10.40
N ASP A 97 4.89 -11.27 -10.42
CA ASP A 97 6.32 -11.60 -10.38
C ASP A 97 7.08 -11.11 -11.63
N GLU A 98 6.38 -10.77 -12.71
CA GLU A 98 6.96 -10.20 -13.94
C GLU A 98 7.07 -8.66 -13.87
N GLY A 99 6.59 -8.05 -12.78
CA GLY A 99 6.61 -6.61 -12.56
C GLY A 99 5.49 -5.85 -13.27
N ARG A 100 4.44 -6.55 -13.72
CA ARG A 100 3.25 -5.90 -14.30
C ARG A 100 2.31 -5.49 -13.18
N LEU A 101 1.78 -4.28 -13.26
CA LEU A 101 0.74 -3.82 -12.34
C LEU A 101 -0.64 -4.10 -12.93
N TRP A 102 -1.38 -4.98 -12.27
CA TRP A 102 -2.76 -5.30 -12.59
C TRP A 102 -3.68 -4.41 -11.77
N MET A 103 -4.69 -3.83 -12.42
CA MET A 103 -5.61 -2.86 -11.83
C MET A 103 -7.04 -3.18 -12.26
N THR A 104 -7.86 -3.57 -11.29
CA THR A 104 -9.30 -3.82 -11.53
C THR A 104 -10.10 -2.54 -11.33
N THR A 105 -11.06 -2.30 -12.21
CA THR A 105 -11.80 -1.05 -12.27
C THR A 105 -13.25 -1.28 -12.69
N ASN A 106 -14.07 -0.24 -12.56
CA ASN A 106 -15.44 -0.22 -13.07
C ASN A 106 -15.55 -0.29 -14.59
N HIS A 107 -14.42 -0.17 -15.31
CA HIS A 107 -14.35 -0.24 -16.77
C HIS A 107 -13.63 -1.51 -17.24
N GLY A 108 -13.40 -2.46 -16.34
CA GLY A 108 -12.66 -3.70 -16.61
C GLY A 108 -11.26 -3.69 -16.03
N LEU A 109 -10.36 -4.43 -16.67
CA LEU A 109 -9.01 -4.67 -16.17
C LEU A 109 -7.99 -3.85 -16.97
N PHE A 110 -7.11 -3.17 -16.26
CA PHE A 110 -5.95 -2.53 -16.83
C PHE A 110 -4.68 -3.25 -16.37
N ILE A 111 -3.74 -3.45 -17.28
CA ILE A 111 -2.43 -4.03 -16.98
C ILE A 111 -1.37 -3.04 -17.47
N LEU A 112 -0.49 -2.62 -16.58
CA LEU A 112 0.67 -1.78 -16.91
C LEU A 112 1.92 -2.66 -16.98
N GLU A 113 2.61 -2.61 -18.12
CA GLU A 113 3.91 -3.24 -18.34
C GLU A 113 4.88 -2.17 -18.86
N GLY A 114 5.91 -1.86 -18.07
CA GLY A 114 6.75 -0.68 -18.31
C GLY A 114 5.89 0.60 -18.30
N ASP A 115 5.83 1.28 -19.44
CA ASP A 115 5.02 2.51 -19.63
C ASP A 115 3.73 2.25 -20.45
N SER A 116 3.44 0.99 -20.79
CA SER A 116 2.34 0.62 -21.68
C SER A 116 1.14 0.04 -20.92
N TRP A 117 -0.03 0.63 -21.14
CA TRP A 117 -1.29 0.15 -20.59
C TRP A 117 -2.03 -0.73 -21.59
N THR A 118 -2.46 -1.91 -21.14
CA THR A 118 -3.40 -2.79 -21.83
C THR A 118 -4.76 -2.74 -21.12
N HIS A 119 -5.84 -2.61 -21.89
CA HIS A 119 -7.22 -2.56 -21.36
C HIS A 119 -8.02 -3.78 -21.82
N LEU A 120 -8.43 -4.62 -20.88
CA LEU A 120 -9.25 -5.80 -21.11
C LEU A 120 -10.69 -5.58 -20.58
N THR A 121 -11.65 -5.85 -21.44
CA THR A 121 -13.09 -5.70 -21.22
C THR A 121 -13.81 -6.97 -21.65
N ALA A 122 -15.12 -7.03 -21.40
CA ALA A 122 -15.95 -8.13 -21.90
C ALA A 122 -16.00 -8.23 -23.44
N GLU A 123 -15.60 -7.19 -24.18
CA GLU A 123 -15.64 -7.19 -25.65
C GLU A 123 -14.39 -7.78 -26.29
N ASN A 124 -13.26 -7.75 -25.58
CA ASN A 124 -11.94 -8.12 -26.12
C ASN A 124 -11.19 -9.17 -25.29
N SER A 125 -11.88 -9.81 -24.35
CA SER A 125 -11.31 -10.89 -23.55
C SER A 125 -12.28 -12.06 -23.42
N ASP A 126 -11.75 -13.25 -23.11
CA ASP A 126 -12.53 -14.48 -22.93
C ASP A 126 -13.32 -14.52 -21.62
N PHE A 127 -13.21 -13.48 -20.78
CA PHE A 127 -13.88 -13.35 -19.50
C PHE A 127 -14.63 -12.00 -19.44
N PRO A 128 -15.92 -11.96 -19.06
CA PRO A 128 -16.69 -10.71 -19.01
C PRO A 128 -16.24 -9.77 -17.88
N LEU A 129 -15.27 -8.92 -18.22
CA LEU A 129 -14.67 -7.91 -17.35
C LEU A 129 -15.45 -6.58 -17.35
N SER A 130 -16.78 -6.61 -17.35
CA SER A 130 -17.55 -5.36 -17.37
C SER A 130 -17.44 -4.56 -16.07
N TYR A 131 -17.21 -5.23 -14.92
CA TYR A 131 -17.02 -4.58 -13.62
C TYR A 131 -16.05 -5.39 -12.75
N ALA A 132 -14.75 -5.26 -13.02
CA ALA A 132 -13.73 -5.99 -12.29
C ALA A 132 -13.57 -5.41 -10.87
N PHE A 133 -13.70 -6.26 -9.85
CA PHE A 133 -13.84 -5.80 -8.46
C PHE A 133 -12.73 -6.24 -7.51
N LYS A 134 -12.24 -7.47 -7.63
CA LYS A 134 -11.11 -7.98 -6.83
C LYS A 134 -10.12 -8.69 -7.72
N LEU A 135 -8.88 -8.69 -7.27
CA LEU A 135 -7.76 -9.35 -7.92
C LEU A 135 -6.98 -10.15 -6.90
N SER A 136 -6.50 -11.32 -7.30
CA SER A 136 -5.46 -12.03 -6.55
C SER A 136 -4.45 -12.62 -7.52
N ILE A 137 -3.18 -12.31 -7.27
CA ILE A 137 -2.05 -12.90 -7.96
C ILE A 137 -1.51 -14.03 -7.09
N GLY A 138 -1.41 -15.22 -7.67
CA GLY A 138 -0.78 -16.39 -7.07
C GLY A 138 0.61 -16.64 -7.68
N LEU A 139 1.27 -17.69 -7.20
CA LEU A 139 2.58 -18.09 -7.71
C LEU A 139 2.50 -18.55 -9.17
N ASN A 140 3.64 -18.48 -9.88
CA ASN A 140 3.78 -18.97 -11.26
C ASN A 140 2.81 -18.30 -12.26
N GLY A 141 2.50 -17.02 -12.02
CA GLY A 141 1.64 -16.23 -12.92
C GLY A 141 0.16 -16.57 -12.81
N GLN A 142 -0.30 -17.24 -11.75
CA GLN A 142 -1.72 -17.46 -11.52
C GLN A 142 -2.44 -16.14 -11.23
N VAL A 143 -3.65 -15.97 -11.77
CA VAL A 143 -4.43 -14.75 -11.58
C VAL A 143 -5.90 -15.10 -11.39
N ALA A 144 -6.52 -14.57 -10.34
CA ALA A 144 -7.97 -14.61 -10.16
C ALA A 144 -8.54 -13.19 -10.20
N ILE A 145 -9.64 -13.01 -10.93
CA ILE A 145 -10.37 -11.74 -11.04
C ILE A 145 -11.84 -12.00 -10.81
N SER A 146 -12.51 -11.18 -10.00
CA SER A 146 -13.96 -11.21 -9.86
C SER A 146 -14.64 -10.10 -10.65
N SER A 147 -15.78 -10.42 -11.25
CA SER A 147 -16.66 -9.50 -11.96
C SER A 147 -18.11 -9.82 -11.61
N GLY A 148 -18.72 -9.04 -10.71
CA GLY A 148 -20.05 -9.33 -10.17
C GLY A 148 -20.10 -10.64 -9.36
N ASN A 149 -20.77 -11.65 -9.91
CA ASN A 149 -20.92 -12.99 -9.35
C ASN A 149 -20.10 -14.06 -10.13
N GLU A 150 -19.15 -13.61 -10.95
CA GLU A 150 -18.33 -14.47 -11.81
C GLU A 150 -16.84 -14.33 -11.50
N ILE A 151 -16.08 -15.39 -11.79
CA ILE A 151 -14.62 -15.43 -11.59
C ILE A 151 -13.93 -15.81 -12.90
N GLY A 152 -12.95 -15.01 -13.30
CA GLY A 152 -11.95 -15.38 -14.29
C GLY A 152 -10.72 -15.87 -13.56
N PHE A 153 -10.32 -17.12 -13.79
CA PHE A 153 -9.15 -17.73 -13.16
C PHE A 153 -8.16 -18.21 -14.23
N PHE A 154 -6.97 -17.64 -14.21
CA PHE A 154 -5.83 -18.06 -15.01
C PHE A 154 -4.92 -18.95 -14.15
N ASP A 155 -4.74 -20.20 -14.56
CA ASP A 155 -3.95 -21.19 -13.81
C ASP A 155 -2.43 -21.11 -14.10
N GLY A 156 -1.99 -20.09 -14.84
CA GLY A 156 -0.63 -19.95 -15.37
C GLY A 156 -0.50 -20.42 -16.82
N SER A 157 -1.54 -21.03 -17.39
CA SER A 157 -1.56 -21.50 -18.79
C SER A 157 -2.90 -21.26 -19.48
N ASN A 158 -4.03 -21.46 -18.78
CA ASN A 158 -5.37 -21.38 -19.34
C ASN A 158 -6.28 -20.52 -18.47
N TRP A 159 -7.15 -19.76 -19.13
CA TRP A 159 -8.26 -19.10 -18.47
C TRP A 159 -9.43 -20.06 -18.30
N THR A 160 -10.02 -20.06 -17.10
CA THR A 160 -11.29 -20.70 -16.80
C THR A 160 -12.27 -19.64 -16.31
N HIS A 161 -13.48 -19.63 -16.86
CA HIS A 161 -14.55 -18.72 -16.46
C HIS A 161 -15.59 -19.48 -15.62
N TYR A 162 -15.69 -19.11 -14.35
CA TYR A 162 -16.69 -19.63 -13.43
C TYR A 162 -17.88 -18.66 -13.33
N THR A 163 -19.08 -19.20 -13.53
CA THR A 163 -20.37 -18.51 -13.49
C THR A 163 -21.33 -19.30 -12.58
N PRO A 164 -22.45 -18.70 -12.15
CA PRO A 164 -23.49 -19.45 -11.44
C PRO A 164 -24.08 -20.64 -12.23
N SER A 165 -23.95 -20.61 -13.57
CA SER A 165 -24.48 -21.66 -14.45
C SER A 165 -23.57 -22.89 -14.56
N ASN A 166 -22.28 -22.77 -14.28
CA ASN A 166 -21.28 -23.83 -14.47
C ASN A 166 -20.48 -24.17 -13.19
N SER A 167 -20.82 -23.55 -12.07
CA SER A 167 -20.15 -23.72 -10.79
C SER A 167 -21.15 -23.62 -9.63
N PRO A 168 -20.75 -23.95 -8.39
CA PRO A 168 -21.57 -23.73 -7.20
C PRO A 168 -21.72 -22.27 -6.77
N LEU A 169 -21.18 -21.30 -7.52
CA LEU A 169 -21.44 -19.89 -7.29
C LEU A 169 -22.95 -19.63 -7.41
N THR A 170 -23.46 -18.72 -6.60
CA THR A 170 -24.86 -18.30 -6.64
C THR A 170 -24.99 -16.98 -7.41
N GLU A 171 -26.22 -16.53 -7.62
CA GLU A 171 -26.47 -15.22 -8.23
C GLU A 171 -26.02 -14.05 -7.33
N GLU A 172 -25.65 -14.32 -6.08
CA GLU A 172 -25.13 -13.35 -5.14
C GLU A 172 -23.71 -12.94 -5.51
N SER A 173 -23.40 -11.65 -5.32
CA SER A 173 -22.09 -11.12 -5.66
C SER A 173 -20.96 -11.78 -4.86
N LEU A 174 -19.78 -11.79 -5.46
CA LEU A 174 -18.55 -12.12 -4.78
C LEU A 174 -18.13 -10.98 -3.85
N LYS A 175 -17.59 -11.34 -2.69
CA LYS A 175 -16.95 -10.41 -1.76
C LYS A 175 -15.44 -10.47 -1.92
N GLY A 176 -14.81 -11.60 -1.62
CA GLY A 176 -13.37 -11.76 -1.70
C GLY A 176 -12.98 -12.87 -2.65
N ILE A 177 -11.80 -12.75 -3.23
CA ILE A 177 -11.10 -13.84 -3.91
C ILE A 177 -9.64 -13.88 -3.44
N LEU A 178 -9.04 -15.06 -3.42
CA LEU A 178 -7.64 -15.28 -3.06
C LEU A 178 -7.13 -16.52 -3.79
N VAL A 179 -5.97 -16.44 -4.41
CA VAL A 179 -5.18 -17.61 -4.81
C VAL A 179 -4.15 -17.83 -3.72
N ASP A 180 -4.19 -18.99 -3.06
CA ASP A 180 -3.20 -19.31 -2.02
C ASP A 180 -1.87 -19.82 -2.62
N ASN A 181 -0.87 -20.01 -1.76
CA ASN A 181 0.47 -20.43 -2.17
C ASN A 181 0.54 -21.85 -2.75
N ASN A 182 -0.55 -22.63 -2.67
CA ASN A 182 -0.66 -23.95 -3.32
C ASN A 182 -1.45 -23.87 -4.64
N GLY A 183 -1.83 -22.67 -5.07
CA GLY A 183 -2.62 -22.44 -6.28
C GLY A 183 -4.09 -22.81 -6.13
N VAL A 184 -4.59 -22.88 -4.90
CA VAL A 184 -6.01 -23.09 -4.64
C VAL A 184 -6.72 -21.74 -4.65
N LEU A 185 -7.81 -21.66 -5.41
CA LEU A 185 -8.66 -20.48 -5.43
C LEU A 185 -9.67 -20.54 -4.29
N TRP A 186 -9.73 -19.48 -3.51
CA TRP A 186 -10.71 -19.23 -2.47
C TRP A 186 -11.61 -18.08 -2.88
N ALA A 187 -12.92 -18.24 -2.71
CA ALA A 187 -13.90 -17.21 -3.04
C ALA A 187 -14.96 -17.11 -1.94
N SER A 188 -15.27 -15.90 -1.50
CA SER A 188 -16.35 -15.65 -0.54
C SER A 188 -17.47 -14.84 -1.17
N THR A 189 -18.70 -15.08 -0.72
CA THR A 189 -19.93 -14.55 -1.35
C THR A 189 -20.82 -13.81 -0.35
N PHE A 190 -21.77 -13.03 -0.85
CA PHE A 190 -22.71 -12.28 0.00
C PHE A 190 -23.69 -13.16 0.80
N ASP A 191 -24.02 -14.35 0.29
CA ASP A 191 -24.80 -15.39 1.00
C ASP A 191 -24.00 -16.17 2.04
N GLN A 192 -22.77 -15.72 2.35
CA GLN A 192 -21.96 -16.25 3.45
C GLN A 192 -21.50 -17.69 3.19
N ALA A 193 -21.16 -17.97 1.93
CA ALA A 193 -20.41 -19.15 1.57
C ALA A 193 -18.92 -18.81 1.43
N LEU A 194 -18.07 -19.80 1.72
CA LEU A 194 -16.67 -19.81 1.35
C LEU A 194 -16.44 -21.00 0.43
N HIS A 195 -16.05 -20.73 -0.80
CA HIS A 195 -15.71 -21.73 -1.79
C HIS A 195 -14.19 -21.92 -1.84
N ARG A 196 -13.78 -23.17 -1.92
CA ARG A 196 -12.40 -23.61 -2.18
C ARG A 196 -12.40 -24.39 -3.49
N VAL A 197 -11.55 -24.00 -4.43
CA VAL A 197 -11.47 -24.56 -5.77
C VAL A 197 -10.06 -25.04 -6.03
N GLU A 198 -9.89 -26.35 -6.17
CA GLU A 198 -8.61 -27.00 -6.42
C GLU A 198 -8.72 -27.90 -7.65
N ALA A 199 -7.93 -27.59 -8.69
CA ALA A 199 -8.00 -28.28 -9.98
C ALA A 199 -9.44 -28.40 -10.52
N GLY A 200 -10.23 -27.32 -10.38
CA GLY A 200 -11.64 -27.25 -10.81
C GLY A 200 -12.64 -27.96 -9.89
N ASN A 201 -12.20 -28.64 -8.83
CA ASN A 201 -13.10 -29.27 -7.85
C ASN A 201 -13.49 -28.26 -6.79
N TRP A 202 -14.80 -28.11 -6.59
CA TRP A 202 -15.37 -27.16 -5.63
C TRP A 202 -15.70 -27.83 -4.30
N GLN A 203 -15.31 -27.17 -3.22
CA GLN A 203 -15.76 -27.43 -1.87
C GLN A 203 -16.35 -26.16 -1.28
N THR A 204 -17.61 -26.23 -0.83
CA THR A 204 -18.33 -25.08 -0.26
C THR A 204 -18.49 -25.26 1.24
N TYR A 205 -18.02 -24.26 1.99
CA TYR A 205 -18.20 -24.13 3.43
C TYR A 205 -19.28 -23.10 3.74
N THR A 206 -20.17 -23.45 4.64
CA THR A 206 -21.24 -22.61 5.19
C THR A 206 -21.30 -22.82 6.70
N SER A 207 -22.13 -22.06 7.40
CA SER A 207 -22.38 -22.28 8.82
C SER A 207 -23.00 -23.64 9.16
N TYR A 208 -23.55 -24.36 8.16
CA TYR A 208 -24.17 -25.66 8.36
C TYR A 208 -23.17 -26.82 8.36
N ASN A 209 -22.01 -26.65 7.73
CA ASN A 209 -21.04 -27.72 7.51
C ASN A 209 -19.60 -27.36 7.91
N SER A 210 -19.40 -26.20 8.52
CA SER A 210 -18.09 -25.69 8.92
C SER A 210 -18.18 -24.87 10.21
N MET A 211 -17.06 -24.29 10.62
CA MET A 211 -17.00 -23.38 11.77
C MET A 211 -17.39 -21.93 11.42
N LEU A 212 -17.77 -21.64 10.17
CA LEU A 212 -18.22 -20.29 9.79
C LEU A 212 -19.46 -19.89 10.60
N PRO A 213 -19.53 -18.65 11.13
CA PRO A 213 -20.76 -18.12 11.70
C PRO A 213 -21.86 -18.01 10.64
N SER A 214 -23.13 -17.97 11.05
CA SER A 214 -24.29 -17.90 10.13
C SER A 214 -24.68 -16.49 9.69
N ASP A 215 -23.92 -15.48 10.10
CA ASP A 215 -24.11 -14.06 9.81
C ASP A 215 -22.76 -13.34 9.65
N PHE A 216 -21.72 -14.07 9.24
CA PHE A 216 -20.38 -13.50 9.16
C PHE A 216 -20.22 -12.52 8.00
N TRP A 217 -19.42 -11.49 8.23
CA TRP A 217 -18.93 -10.65 7.16
C TRP A 217 -17.66 -11.28 6.59
N ALA A 218 -17.77 -12.03 5.49
CA ALA A 218 -16.60 -12.47 4.74
C ALA A 218 -15.93 -11.23 4.13
N GLY A 219 -14.83 -10.77 4.72
CA GLY A 219 -14.21 -9.54 4.25
C GLY A 219 -13.61 -9.65 2.86
N TYR A 220 -13.47 -8.52 2.19
CA TYR A 220 -12.88 -8.39 0.86
C TYR A 220 -11.39 -8.78 0.78
N ASN A 221 -10.73 -8.98 1.92
CA ASN A 221 -9.27 -8.97 2.06
C ASN A 221 -8.75 -10.26 2.71
N MET A 222 -9.04 -11.41 2.10
CA MET A 222 -8.42 -12.68 2.49
C MET A 222 -6.90 -12.63 2.24
N HIS A 223 -6.12 -13.39 3.00
CA HIS A 223 -4.66 -13.36 2.92
C HIS A 223 -4.08 -14.77 3.04
N ALA A 224 -3.16 -15.14 2.15
CA ALA A 224 -2.36 -16.35 2.26
C ALA A 224 -0.99 -16.01 2.85
N ASP A 225 -0.52 -16.79 3.82
CA ASP A 225 0.82 -16.60 4.41
C ASP A 225 1.85 -17.60 3.88
N ALA A 226 3.13 -17.32 4.14
CA ALA A 226 4.25 -18.15 3.69
C ALA A 226 4.25 -19.59 4.25
N ASN A 227 3.48 -19.85 5.31
CA ASN A 227 3.31 -21.20 5.88
C ASN A 227 2.14 -21.96 5.21
N GLY A 228 1.49 -21.36 4.21
CA GLY A 228 0.35 -21.92 3.51
C GLY A 228 -0.97 -21.81 4.27
N ASN A 229 -1.04 -20.97 5.33
CA ASN A 229 -2.32 -20.71 5.98
C ASN A 229 -3.12 -19.70 5.17
N VAL A 230 -4.43 -19.86 5.18
CA VAL A 230 -5.40 -18.91 4.63
C VAL A 230 -6.10 -18.19 5.78
N TRP A 231 -6.03 -16.88 5.75
CA TRP A 231 -6.59 -15.97 6.74
C TRP A 231 -7.79 -15.24 6.15
N ILE A 232 -8.91 -15.30 6.86
CA ILE A 232 -10.19 -14.76 6.41
C ILE A 232 -10.72 -13.81 7.49
N PRO A 233 -10.84 -12.51 7.20
CA PRO A 233 -11.57 -11.60 8.08
C PRO A 233 -13.06 -11.99 8.12
N LEU A 234 -13.62 -12.10 9.33
CA LEU A 234 -15.02 -12.40 9.59
C LEU A 234 -15.80 -11.19 10.14
N GLY A 235 -15.20 -9.99 10.09
CA GLY A 235 -15.80 -8.76 10.59
C GLY A 235 -15.96 -8.81 12.10
N SER A 236 -17.18 -8.56 12.59
CA SER A 236 -17.48 -8.55 14.04
C SER A 236 -17.25 -9.90 14.74
N TRP A 237 -17.16 -10.99 13.97
CA TRP A 237 -16.82 -12.32 14.48
C TRP A 237 -15.31 -12.55 14.65
N GLY A 238 -14.48 -11.60 14.24
CA GLY A 238 -13.03 -11.66 14.32
C GLY A 238 -12.41 -12.24 13.05
N ALA A 239 -11.52 -13.21 13.17
CA ALA A 239 -10.76 -13.79 12.05
C ALA A 239 -10.79 -15.31 12.06
N LEU A 240 -10.67 -15.91 10.89
CA LEU A 240 -10.49 -17.35 10.70
C LEU A 240 -9.12 -17.60 10.09
N ARG A 241 -8.40 -18.59 10.64
CA ARG A 241 -7.25 -19.21 10.00
C ARG A 241 -7.58 -20.64 9.60
N ILE A 242 -7.28 -20.99 8.35
CA ILE A 242 -7.32 -22.36 7.82
C ILE A 242 -5.88 -22.77 7.53
N LYS A 243 -5.41 -23.84 8.16
CA LYS A 243 -4.08 -24.40 7.93
C LYS A 243 -4.06 -25.35 6.71
N PRO A 244 -2.88 -25.69 6.15
CA PRO A 244 -2.76 -26.64 5.05
C PRO A 244 -3.38 -28.03 5.33
N ASP A 245 -3.44 -28.44 6.59
CA ASP A 245 -4.08 -29.70 7.03
C ASP A 245 -5.60 -29.58 7.20
N ASN A 246 -6.22 -28.49 6.74
CA ASN A 246 -7.61 -28.13 6.94
C ASN A 246 -8.02 -27.98 8.41
N THR A 247 -7.09 -27.65 9.31
CA THR A 247 -7.45 -27.24 10.69
C THR A 247 -7.90 -25.79 10.71
N TRP A 248 -9.06 -25.54 11.33
CA TRP A 248 -9.67 -24.22 11.45
C TRP A 248 -9.42 -23.63 12.84
N THR A 249 -9.09 -22.35 12.92
CA THR A 249 -8.96 -21.61 14.19
C THR A 249 -9.66 -20.27 14.07
N ILE A 250 -10.58 -19.97 14.98
CA ILE A 250 -11.25 -18.66 15.05
C ILE A 250 -10.60 -17.82 16.14
N PHE A 251 -10.27 -16.58 15.79
CA PHE A 251 -9.79 -15.53 16.68
C PHE A 251 -10.92 -14.52 16.86
N ASN A 252 -11.43 -14.37 18.07
CA ASN A 252 -12.59 -13.52 18.38
C ASN A 252 -12.50 -13.00 19.83
N ALA A 253 -13.57 -12.42 20.37
CA ALA A 253 -13.61 -11.89 21.74
C ALA A 253 -13.30 -12.93 22.86
N GLY A 254 -13.30 -14.23 22.55
CA GLY A 254 -12.84 -15.28 23.46
C GLY A 254 -11.33 -15.59 23.38
N THR A 255 -10.63 -14.92 22.47
CA THR A 255 -9.17 -14.93 22.34
C THR A 255 -8.60 -13.60 22.83
N PRO A 256 -7.27 -13.45 23.01
CA PRO A 256 -6.69 -12.18 23.39
C PRO A 256 -6.77 -11.08 22.31
N LEU A 257 -7.46 -11.31 21.20
CA LEU A 257 -7.84 -10.26 20.24
C LEU A 257 -8.88 -9.34 20.90
N GLU A 258 -8.50 -8.09 21.16
CA GLU A 258 -9.33 -7.09 21.86
C GLU A 258 -10.12 -6.22 20.88
N GLY A 259 -9.57 -6.01 19.69
CA GLY A 259 -10.21 -5.21 18.66
C GLY A 259 -11.47 -5.86 18.11
N THR A 260 -12.38 -4.99 17.69
CA THR A 260 -13.65 -5.37 17.07
C THR A 260 -13.57 -5.19 15.56
N PHE A 261 -14.35 -5.99 14.84
CA PHE A 261 -14.51 -5.87 13.40
C PHE A 261 -13.19 -6.00 12.60
N VAL A 262 -12.66 -7.22 12.48
CA VAL A 262 -11.43 -7.48 11.71
C VAL A 262 -11.72 -7.27 10.22
N GLN A 263 -11.00 -6.33 9.59
CA GLN A 263 -11.16 -5.93 8.19
C GLN A 263 -10.09 -6.51 7.26
N ARG A 264 -8.85 -6.61 7.75
CA ARG A 264 -7.69 -7.09 7.01
C ARG A 264 -6.77 -7.86 7.94
N ILE A 265 -6.08 -8.83 7.36
CA ILE A 265 -5.07 -9.63 8.05
C ILE A 265 -3.85 -9.66 7.14
N LYS A 266 -2.67 -9.42 7.71
CA LYS A 266 -1.39 -9.48 7.00
C LYS A 266 -0.36 -10.21 7.86
N THR A 267 0.63 -10.80 7.21
CA THR A 267 1.72 -11.49 7.90
C THR A 267 3.04 -10.84 7.55
N GLY A 268 3.86 -10.54 8.55
CA GLY A 268 5.22 -10.06 8.38
C GLY A 268 6.18 -11.18 7.97
N THR A 269 7.35 -10.78 7.47
CA THR A 269 8.45 -11.70 7.13
C THR A 269 9.13 -12.29 8.37
N ASP A 270 8.92 -11.66 9.52
CA ASP A 270 9.31 -12.12 10.86
C ASP A 270 8.35 -13.19 11.44
N GLY A 271 7.26 -13.50 10.74
CA GLY A 271 6.24 -14.44 11.18
C GLY A 271 5.17 -13.85 12.10
N ASN A 272 5.18 -12.54 12.37
CA ASN A 272 4.10 -11.86 13.07
C ASN A 272 2.84 -11.77 12.20
N ILE A 273 1.69 -11.81 12.85
CA ILE A 273 0.38 -11.66 12.21
C ILE A 273 -0.22 -10.35 12.68
N TYR A 274 -0.72 -9.58 11.74
CA TYR A 274 -1.28 -8.27 11.94
C TYR A 274 -2.76 -8.28 11.61
N PHE A 275 -3.57 -7.77 12.53
CA PHE A 275 -5.02 -7.66 12.40
C PHE A 275 -5.40 -6.18 12.39
N GLN A 276 -6.08 -5.75 11.33
CA GLN A 276 -6.68 -4.43 11.26
C GLN A 276 -8.11 -4.53 11.80
N THR A 277 -8.34 -3.94 12.96
CA THR A 277 -9.64 -3.81 13.62
C THR A 277 -10.03 -2.32 13.69
N ASN A 278 -10.83 -1.91 14.67
CA ASN A 278 -10.93 -0.50 15.07
C ASN A 278 -9.61 0.05 15.69
N MET A 279 -8.61 -0.81 15.83
CA MET A 279 -7.24 -0.54 16.23
C MET A 279 -6.29 -1.40 15.37
N PHE A 280 -5.02 -1.46 15.72
CA PHE A 280 -4.05 -2.36 15.10
C PHE A 280 -3.56 -3.38 16.12
N GLU A 281 -3.52 -4.67 15.77
CA GLU A 281 -3.15 -5.74 16.69
C GLU A 281 -2.12 -6.67 16.06
N GLN A 282 -1.07 -6.99 16.81
CA GLN A 282 0.01 -7.88 16.41
C GLN A 282 -0.02 -9.14 17.26
N TRP A 283 0.15 -10.30 16.62
CA TRP A 283 0.25 -11.61 17.26
C TRP A 283 1.51 -12.33 16.79
N ASN A 284 2.29 -12.86 17.71
CA ASN A 284 3.57 -13.53 17.40
C ASN A 284 3.44 -15.00 16.92
N GLY A 285 2.21 -15.47 16.65
CA GLY A 285 1.96 -16.86 16.25
C GLY A 285 1.84 -17.87 17.41
N ALA A 286 2.08 -17.44 18.65
CA ALA A 286 1.93 -18.26 19.85
C ALA A 286 0.84 -17.68 20.79
N GLN A 287 1.19 -16.89 21.79
CA GLN A 287 0.25 -16.36 22.78
C GLN A 287 0.44 -14.88 23.10
N GLU A 288 1.50 -14.24 22.59
CA GLU A 288 1.74 -12.84 22.89
C GLU A 288 1.04 -11.97 21.86
N TRP A 289 0.28 -11.02 22.38
CA TRP A 289 -0.44 -10.02 21.61
C TRP A 289 0.09 -8.65 22.00
N THR A 290 0.14 -7.76 21.01
CA THR A 290 0.45 -6.36 21.21
C THR A 290 -0.65 -5.54 20.52
N HIS A 291 -1.27 -4.65 21.28
CA HIS A 291 -2.40 -3.83 20.84
C HIS A 291 -1.94 -2.39 20.68
N PHE A 292 -2.29 -1.79 19.56
CA PHE A 292 -1.87 -0.45 19.16
C PHE A 292 -3.11 0.39 18.89
N ASP A 293 -3.33 1.40 19.73
CA ASP A 293 -4.46 2.32 19.67
C ASP A 293 -3.99 3.77 19.84
N GLN A 294 -4.92 4.71 19.94
CA GLN A 294 -4.59 6.14 20.05
C GLN A 294 -3.90 6.53 21.37
N SER A 295 -3.90 5.65 22.38
CA SER A 295 -3.28 5.89 23.67
C SER A 295 -1.78 5.59 23.66
N ASN A 296 -1.36 4.65 22.81
CA ASN A 296 0.03 4.20 22.71
C ASN A 296 0.60 4.30 21.28
N THR A 297 -0.15 4.88 20.35
CA THR A 297 0.31 5.23 19.01
C THR A 297 -0.40 6.50 18.54
N PRO A 298 0.17 7.25 17.59
CA PRO A 298 -0.52 8.37 16.96
C PRO A 298 -1.42 7.91 15.81
N LEU A 299 -1.82 6.64 15.78
CA LEU A 299 -2.77 6.15 14.79
C LEU A 299 -4.07 6.96 14.91
N PRO A 300 -4.61 7.47 13.80
CA PRO A 300 -5.94 8.07 13.82
C PRO A 300 -6.99 6.98 14.06
N SER A 301 -8.18 7.39 14.48
CA SER A 301 -9.24 6.48 14.95
C SER A 301 -9.82 5.55 13.87
N TYR A 302 -9.39 5.69 12.61
CA TYR A 302 -9.87 4.87 11.51
C TYR A 302 -8.74 4.52 10.54
N LEU A 303 -8.49 3.21 10.39
CA LEU A 303 -7.60 2.62 9.40
C LEU A 303 -8.43 2.16 8.20
N SER A 304 -8.03 2.57 6.98
CA SER A 304 -8.71 2.22 5.74
C SER A 304 -8.04 1.07 4.98
N ALA A 305 -6.74 0.87 5.19
CA ALA A 305 -5.95 -0.17 4.54
C ALA A 305 -4.74 -0.57 5.38
N MET A 306 -4.23 -1.78 5.15
CA MET A 306 -3.07 -2.34 5.83
C MET A 306 -2.29 -3.23 4.86
N PHE A 307 -0.96 -3.10 4.85
CA PHE A 307 -0.04 -3.84 4.01
C PHE A 307 1.28 -4.02 4.75
N VAL A 308 2.00 -5.12 4.46
CA VAL A 308 3.34 -5.35 4.98
C VAL A 308 4.25 -5.58 3.78
N ASP A 309 5.32 -4.81 3.69
CA ASP A 309 6.27 -4.92 2.58
C ASP A 309 7.37 -5.96 2.85
N SER A 310 8.20 -6.19 1.83
CA SER A 310 9.32 -7.14 1.86
C SER A 310 10.42 -6.77 2.87
N GLN A 311 10.43 -5.52 3.36
CA GLN A 311 11.33 -5.04 4.42
C GLN A 311 10.69 -5.15 5.81
N ASN A 312 9.55 -5.85 5.92
CA ASN A 312 8.77 -6.02 7.13
C ASN A 312 8.23 -4.70 7.70
N ARG A 313 8.08 -3.67 6.87
CA ARG A 313 7.42 -2.42 7.28
C ARG A 313 5.92 -2.58 7.12
N LEU A 314 5.19 -2.18 8.14
CA LEU A 314 3.74 -2.11 8.14
C LEU A 314 3.30 -0.74 7.60
N TRP A 315 2.55 -0.77 6.51
CA TRP A 315 1.91 0.36 5.88
C TRP A 315 0.42 0.39 6.24
N CYS A 316 -0.05 1.51 6.78
CA CYS A 316 -1.43 1.73 7.15
C CYS A 316 -1.99 2.95 6.41
N GLY A 317 -3.12 2.75 5.72
CA GLY A 317 -3.92 3.83 5.18
C GLY A 317 -4.81 4.43 6.27
N THR A 318 -4.89 5.75 6.32
CA THR A 318 -5.64 6.50 7.33
C THR A 318 -6.42 7.64 6.70
N THR A 319 -7.36 8.23 7.45
CA THR A 319 -8.08 9.44 7.01
C THR A 319 -7.17 10.67 6.85
N GLN A 320 -5.94 10.61 7.34
CA GLN A 320 -4.93 11.66 7.27
C GLN A 320 -3.77 11.31 6.34
N GLY A 321 -3.90 10.26 5.51
CA GLY A 321 -2.85 9.79 4.62
C GLY A 321 -2.27 8.45 5.07
N VAL A 322 -0.97 8.25 4.85
CA VAL A 322 -0.29 6.97 5.09
C VAL A 322 0.55 7.04 6.37
N PHE A 323 0.46 5.99 7.18
CA PHE A 323 1.30 5.71 8.34
C PHE A 323 2.20 4.51 8.02
N VAL A 324 3.47 4.54 8.41
CA VAL A 324 4.42 3.43 8.21
C VAL A 324 5.14 3.13 9.51
N ARG A 325 5.25 1.86 9.89
CA ARG A 325 6.02 1.36 11.03
C ARG A 325 7.04 0.32 10.57
N GLY A 326 8.32 0.47 10.93
CA GLY A 326 9.37 -0.51 10.66
C GLY A 326 10.16 -0.92 11.91
N GLU A 327 11.05 -1.91 11.79
CA GLU A 327 12.07 -2.20 12.81
C GLU A 327 13.23 -1.19 12.74
N LEU A 328 13.88 -0.93 13.88
CA LEU A 328 15.05 -0.05 13.95
C LEU A 328 16.36 -0.83 13.93
N ASP A 329 17.33 -0.33 13.16
CA ASP A 329 18.72 -0.76 13.25
C ASP A 329 19.43 -0.07 14.43
N ILE A 330 19.78 -0.84 15.46
CA ILE A 330 20.65 -0.36 16.55
C ILE A 330 22.11 -0.45 16.09
N VAL A 331 22.71 0.68 15.69
CA VAL A 331 24.15 0.75 15.39
C VAL A 331 24.90 1.46 16.53
N ASN A 332 25.77 0.72 17.22
CA ASN A 332 26.72 1.24 18.24
C ASN A 332 26.11 1.99 19.43
N GLY A 333 24.93 1.58 19.91
CA GLY A 333 24.34 2.11 21.16
C GLY A 333 23.99 3.61 21.12
N THR A 334 23.92 4.19 19.92
CA THR A 334 23.46 5.55 19.70
C THR A 334 22.27 5.47 18.75
N LEU A 335 21.17 6.14 19.12
CA LEU A 335 20.00 6.25 18.27
C LEU A 335 20.39 6.98 16.98
N GLN A 336 20.39 6.26 15.86
CA GLN A 336 20.31 6.84 14.53
C GLN A 336 18.89 6.55 14.07
N PRO A 337 18.08 7.55 13.67
CA PRO A 337 16.88 7.27 12.89
C PRO A 337 17.26 6.31 11.78
N ALA A 338 16.48 5.25 11.57
CA ALA A 338 16.71 4.36 10.44
C ALA A 338 16.84 5.25 9.19
N ALA A 339 17.83 4.99 8.33
CA ALA A 339 18.24 5.88 7.24
C ALA A 339 17.12 6.05 6.19
N TRP A 340 16.09 6.83 6.53
CA TRP A 340 14.89 7.12 5.75
C TRP A 340 14.74 8.61 5.45
N SER A 341 15.81 9.38 5.58
CA SER A 341 15.91 10.65 4.87
C SER A 341 16.78 10.44 3.64
N ALA A 342 16.18 9.96 2.55
CA ALA A 342 16.58 10.56 1.28
C ALA A 342 16.33 12.07 1.48
N PRO A 343 17.38 12.90 1.42
CA PRO A 343 17.27 14.29 1.82
C PRO A 343 16.26 14.99 0.91
N ARG A 344 15.17 15.48 1.51
CA ARG A 344 14.11 16.15 0.78
C ARG A 344 14.64 17.48 0.24
N ILE A 345 14.73 17.56 -1.09
CA ILE A 345 15.10 18.79 -1.78
C ILE A 345 13.82 19.45 -2.29
N THR A 346 13.44 20.58 -1.70
CA THR A 346 12.28 21.34 -2.16
C THR A 346 12.72 22.52 -3.02
N ALA A 347 12.02 22.75 -4.12
CA ALA A 347 12.26 23.86 -5.03
C ALA A 347 11.10 24.85 -4.95
N PHE A 348 11.34 26.08 -4.49
CA PHE A 348 10.29 27.09 -4.28
C PHE A 348 10.74 28.53 -4.57
N PRO A 349 9.81 29.44 -4.91
CA PRO A 349 8.39 29.18 -5.20
C PRO A 349 8.22 28.38 -6.50
N ASN A 350 7.18 27.55 -6.58
CA ASN A 350 6.78 26.85 -7.82
C ASN A 350 5.25 27.00 -7.99
N PRO A 351 4.75 27.76 -8.98
CA PRO A 351 5.52 28.50 -9.99
C PRO A 351 6.37 29.63 -9.38
N GLY A 352 7.54 29.91 -9.96
CA GLY A 352 8.46 30.94 -9.49
C GLY A 352 8.82 31.98 -10.55
N THR A 353 9.41 33.09 -10.09
CA THR A 353 9.78 34.23 -10.94
C THR A 353 11.29 34.27 -11.12
N ASP A 354 11.99 35.26 -10.59
CA ASP A 354 13.41 35.49 -10.89
C ASP A 354 14.35 34.60 -10.08
N VAL A 355 13.81 33.93 -9.06
CA VAL A 355 14.58 33.22 -8.05
C VAL A 355 13.99 31.85 -7.79
N LEU A 356 14.84 30.83 -7.85
CA LEU A 356 14.55 29.47 -7.43
C LEU A 356 15.35 29.16 -6.17
N ASN A 357 14.67 28.82 -5.08
CA ASN A 357 15.31 28.38 -3.85
C ASN A 357 15.23 26.87 -3.75
N LEU A 358 16.36 26.23 -3.51
CA LEU A 358 16.47 24.85 -3.08
C LEU A 358 16.66 24.83 -1.57
N ASP A 359 15.87 24.04 -0.87
CA ASP A 359 16.05 23.74 0.54
C ASP A 359 16.23 22.24 0.70
N PHE A 360 17.39 21.85 1.22
CA PHE A 360 17.82 20.47 1.34
C PHE A 360 17.33 19.83 2.65
N ARG A 361 16.73 20.62 3.56
CA ARG A 361 16.34 20.30 4.95
C ARG A 361 17.45 19.78 5.87
N GLN A 362 18.54 19.26 5.31
CA GLN A 362 19.78 18.83 5.95
C GLN A 362 20.99 19.45 5.22
N ALA A 363 22.09 19.61 5.92
CA ALA A 363 23.32 20.11 5.33
C ALA A 363 23.95 19.05 4.40
N LEU A 364 24.37 19.45 3.19
CA LEU A 364 25.07 18.54 2.27
C LEU A 364 26.37 18.01 2.89
N GLU A 365 26.55 16.70 2.99
CA GLU A 365 27.81 16.12 3.51
C GLU A 365 28.99 16.32 2.56
N LYS A 366 28.72 16.30 1.26
CA LYS A 366 29.69 16.44 0.18
C LYS A 366 29.21 17.51 -0.80
N LYS A 367 30.12 17.95 -1.67
CA LYS A 367 29.75 18.84 -2.78
C LYS A 367 28.73 18.14 -3.68
N GLY A 368 27.76 18.89 -4.15
CA GLY A 368 26.76 18.46 -5.14
C GLY A 368 26.73 19.39 -6.35
N ILE A 369 25.80 19.12 -7.26
CA ILE A 369 25.57 19.95 -8.45
C ILE A 369 24.07 20.06 -8.66
N VAL A 370 23.59 21.24 -9.03
CA VAL A 370 22.24 21.43 -9.57
C VAL A 370 22.32 21.84 -11.04
N ARG A 371 21.47 21.24 -11.88
CA ARG A 371 21.32 21.54 -13.30
C ARG A 371 19.87 21.90 -13.60
N VAL A 372 19.66 22.95 -14.38
CA VAL A 372 18.34 23.35 -14.89
C VAL A 372 18.25 22.93 -16.35
N PHE A 373 17.21 22.17 -16.70
CA PHE A 373 16.95 21.66 -18.05
C PHE A 373 15.68 22.28 -18.62
N ASP A 374 15.66 22.55 -19.93
CA ASP A 374 14.40 22.72 -20.66
C ASP A 374 13.71 21.37 -20.93
N MET A 375 12.50 21.43 -21.47
CA MET A 375 11.70 20.25 -21.86
C MET A 375 12.34 19.40 -22.97
N SER A 376 13.38 19.89 -23.66
CA SER A 376 14.13 19.10 -24.64
C SER A 376 15.32 18.35 -24.03
N GLY A 377 15.56 18.51 -22.72
CA GLY A 377 16.70 17.92 -22.03
C GLY A 377 18.01 18.71 -22.22
N LYS A 378 17.94 19.96 -22.71
CA LYS A 378 19.11 20.83 -22.81
C LYS A 378 19.40 21.49 -21.47
N ILE A 379 20.65 21.41 -21.01
CA ILE A 379 21.13 22.11 -19.82
C ILE A 379 21.17 23.62 -20.10
N LEU A 380 20.44 24.38 -19.30
CA LEU A 380 20.39 25.84 -19.34
C LEU A 380 21.27 26.49 -18.28
N GLN A 381 21.40 25.84 -17.12
CA GLN A 381 22.20 26.35 -16.01
C GLN A 381 22.80 25.17 -15.23
N THR A 382 24.01 25.38 -14.69
CA THR A 382 24.66 24.43 -13.78
C THR A 382 25.29 25.22 -12.64
N THR A 383 24.97 24.84 -11.42
CA THR A 383 25.47 25.50 -10.20
C THR A 383 26.06 24.46 -9.28
N ALA A 384 27.25 24.70 -8.77
CA ALA A 384 27.87 23.83 -7.77
C ALA A 384 27.22 24.07 -6.40
N LEU A 385 26.95 22.98 -5.68
CA LEU A 385 26.45 23.02 -4.31
C LEU A 385 27.61 22.79 -3.34
N PRO A 386 27.89 23.71 -2.42
CA PRO A 386 28.97 23.53 -1.46
C PRO A 386 28.59 22.50 -0.39
N ALA A 387 29.57 21.74 0.10
CA ALA A 387 29.39 20.94 1.31
C ALA A 387 28.98 21.86 2.48
N GLY A 388 28.04 21.41 3.29
CA GLY A 388 27.42 22.17 4.38
C GLY A 388 26.20 23.01 3.96
N ALA A 389 25.87 23.10 2.68
CA ALA A 389 24.69 23.87 2.25
C ALA A 389 23.41 23.24 2.79
N GLN A 390 22.57 24.02 3.47
CA GLN A 390 21.19 23.64 3.80
C GLN A 390 20.17 24.26 2.83
N LYS A 391 20.54 25.38 2.21
CA LYS A 391 19.74 26.06 1.18
C LYS A 391 20.65 26.56 0.07
N GLN A 392 20.14 26.59 -1.15
CA GLN A 392 20.81 27.19 -2.31
C GLN A 392 19.82 28.04 -3.08
N GLN A 393 20.20 29.28 -3.37
CA GLN A 393 19.43 30.15 -4.26
C GLN A 393 20.03 30.12 -5.66
N LEU A 394 19.18 30.08 -6.68
CA LEU A 394 19.51 30.11 -8.09
C LEU A 394 18.84 31.33 -8.72
N ASP A 395 19.62 32.19 -9.36
CA ASP A 395 19.10 33.24 -10.24
C ASP A 395 18.65 32.58 -11.55
N VAL A 396 17.37 32.68 -11.83
CA VAL A 396 16.67 32.11 -12.99
C VAL A 396 15.95 33.19 -13.79
N LYS A 397 16.27 34.47 -13.55
CA LYS A 397 15.64 35.63 -14.21
C LYS A 397 15.75 35.61 -15.73
N ALA A 398 16.85 35.06 -16.25
CA ALA A 398 17.12 34.99 -17.68
C ALA A 398 16.31 33.88 -18.38
N LEU A 399 15.68 32.97 -17.63
CA LEU A 399 14.87 31.91 -18.20
C LEU A 399 13.51 32.47 -18.67
N PRO A 400 13.05 32.16 -19.89
CA PRO A 400 11.71 32.51 -20.33
C PRO A 400 10.64 31.79 -19.50
N SER A 401 9.42 32.31 -19.44
CA SER A 401 8.30 31.61 -18.82
C SER A 401 8.09 30.24 -19.49
N GLY A 402 7.91 29.20 -18.69
CA GLY A 402 7.88 27.82 -19.20
C GLY A 402 8.15 26.75 -18.14
N PHE A 403 8.17 25.50 -18.58
CA PHE A 403 8.45 24.33 -17.75
C PHE A 403 9.93 23.95 -17.81
N TYR A 404 10.49 23.59 -16.65
CA TYR A 404 11.88 23.20 -16.48
C TYR A 404 11.99 21.99 -15.55
N TYR A 405 13.06 21.22 -15.71
CA TYR A 405 13.47 20.21 -14.75
C TYR A 405 14.71 20.67 -14.00
N ILE A 406 14.65 20.61 -12.67
CA ILE A 406 15.77 20.91 -11.78
C ILE A 406 16.35 19.58 -11.31
N GLN A 407 17.50 19.21 -11.84
CA GLN A 407 18.21 18.01 -11.44
C GLN A 407 19.24 18.36 -10.37
N VAL A 408 19.16 17.72 -9.22
CA VAL A 408 20.12 17.89 -8.13
C VAL A 408 20.86 16.58 -7.89
N GLU A 409 22.16 16.62 -8.12
CA GLU A 409 23.11 15.53 -7.83
C GLU A 409 23.75 15.84 -6.47
N ALA A 410 23.23 15.24 -5.41
CA ALA A 410 23.66 15.46 -4.03
C ALA A 410 23.42 14.21 -3.21
N PHE A 411 24.09 14.07 -2.06
CA PHE A 411 23.88 12.93 -1.15
C PHE A 411 24.10 11.53 -1.79
N GLY A 412 24.91 11.47 -2.85
CA GLY A 412 25.16 10.23 -3.59
C GLY A 412 24.02 9.80 -4.52
N GLN A 413 22.96 10.61 -4.65
CA GLN A 413 21.79 10.35 -5.48
C GLN A 413 21.53 11.51 -6.45
N GLN A 414 20.62 11.28 -7.39
CA GLN A 414 20.15 12.28 -8.34
C GLN A 414 18.65 12.47 -8.18
N HIS A 415 18.22 13.69 -7.84
CA HIS A 415 16.82 14.07 -7.70
C HIS A 415 16.40 14.95 -8.88
N THR A 416 15.18 14.78 -9.40
CA THR A 416 14.66 15.62 -10.49
C THR A 416 13.35 16.27 -10.04
N ILE A 417 13.29 17.60 -10.08
CA ILE A 417 12.16 18.38 -9.56
C ILE A 417 11.56 19.20 -10.71
N PRO A 418 10.27 19.04 -11.05
CA PRO A 418 9.62 19.90 -12.03
C PRO A 418 9.43 21.31 -11.47
N TRP A 419 9.69 22.35 -12.27
CA TRP A 419 9.58 23.75 -11.87
C TRP A 419 9.04 24.62 -12.99
N VAL A 420 8.13 25.55 -12.65
CA VAL A 420 7.47 26.45 -13.61
C VAL A 420 7.96 27.88 -13.43
N LYS A 421 8.50 28.49 -14.49
CA LYS A 421 8.82 29.92 -14.54
C LYS A 421 7.59 30.71 -15.01
N GLN A 422 7.21 31.72 -14.22
CA GLN A 422 6.25 32.76 -14.62
C GLN A 422 6.95 33.98 -15.21
#